data_AF-A0A7D5E2K6-F1
#
_entry.id   AF-A0A7D5E2K6-F1
#
_cell.length_a   1.000
_cell.length_b   1.000
_cell.length_c   1.000
_cell.angle_alpha   90.00
_cell.angle_beta   90.00
_cell.angle_gamma   90.00
#
_symmetry.space_group_name_H-M   'P 1'
#
loop_
_entity.id
_entity.type
_entity.pdbx_description
1 polymer ?
#
loop_
_entity_poly.entity_id
_entity_poly.type
_entity_poly.pdbx_seq_one_letter_code
_entity_poly.pdbx_strand_id
1 'polypeptide(L)' 'MRDDALAESADSGAEPTDVVAIIEEHRELFERLADSDLRFAKYAKNALEYADNHE' A
#
# COMPACT_ATOMS: atom_id res chain seq x y z
N MET A 1 -2.39 25.56 15.20
CA MET A 1 -2.90 24.25 15.62
C MET A 1 -2.99 23.39 14.37
N ARG A 2 -1.94 22.63 14.10
CA ARG A 2 -1.89 21.54 13.11
C ARG A 2 -1.84 20.30 13.98
N ASP A 3 -2.86 19.44 13.95
CA ASP A 3 -2.76 18.04 14.39
C ASP A 3 -4.01 17.18 14.14
N ASP A 4 -5.07 17.66 13.45
CA ASP A 4 -6.28 16.82 13.25
C ASP A 4 -6.41 16.13 11.89
N ALA A 5 -5.57 16.45 10.89
CA ALA A 5 -5.77 15.95 9.52
C ALA A 5 -5.11 14.59 9.21
N LEU A 6 -4.40 13.98 10.17
CA LEU A 6 -3.66 12.72 9.94
C LEU A 6 -4.33 11.49 10.55
N ALA A 7 -5.37 11.66 11.38
CA ALA A 7 -6.06 10.56 12.05
C ALA A 7 -7.27 10.04 11.25
N GLU A 8 -7.73 10.76 10.23
CA GLU A 8 -8.97 10.45 9.51
C GLU A 8 -8.78 9.51 8.30
N SER A 9 -7.55 9.08 8.00
CA SER A 9 -7.26 8.15 6.89
C SER A 9 -7.03 6.70 7.32
N ALA A 10 -7.21 6.38 8.61
CA ALA A 10 -6.85 5.08 9.18
C ALA A 10 -7.98 4.01 9.13
N ASP A 11 -9.12 4.31 8.52
CA ASP A 11 -10.21 3.33 8.35
C ASP A 11 -10.62 3.27 6.87
N SER A 12 -9.79 2.65 6.03
CA SER A 12 -10.15 2.49 4.62
C SER A 12 -11.24 1.43 4.40
N GLY A 13 -11.69 0.72 5.44
CA GLY A 13 -12.81 -0.25 5.40
C GLY A 13 -12.70 -1.34 4.32
N ALA A 14 -11.56 -1.43 3.63
CA ALA A 14 -11.35 -2.33 2.51
C ALA A 14 -11.12 -3.72 3.09
N GLU A 15 -11.91 -4.68 2.63
CA GLU A 15 -11.69 -6.08 2.98
C GLU A 15 -10.33 -6.52 2.45
N PRO A 16 -9.65 -7.51 3.08
CA PRO A 16 -8.36 -8.02 2.64
C PRO A 16 -8.28 -8.33 1.13
N THR A 17 -9.37 -8.84 0.55
CA THR A 17 -9.50 -9.12 -0.89
C THR A 17 -9.50 -7.86 -1.76
N ASP A 18 -10.06 -6.75 -1.28
CA ASP A 18 -10.07 -5.48 -2.00
C ASP A 18 -8.66 -4.86 -2.01
N VAL A 19 -7.90 -5.06 -0.92
CA VAL A 19 -6.51 -4.62 -0.82
C VAL A 19 -5.63 -5.34 -1.84
N VAL A 20 -5.75 -6.67 -1.95
CA VAL A 20 -5.01 -7.45 -2.96
C VAL A 20 -5.39 -7.00 -4.36
N ALA A 21 -6.68 -6.83 -4.65
CA ALA A 21 -7.15 -6.39 -5.97
C ALA A 21 -6.58 -5.01 -6.38
N ILE A 22 -6.53 -4.05 -5.45
CA ILE A 22 -5.97 -2.71 -5.71
C ILE A 22 -4.46 -2.79 -5.97
N ILE A 23 -3.74 -3.63 -5.22
CA ILE A 23 -2.30 -3.82 -5.40
C ILE A 23 -2.03 -4.47 -6.76
N GLU A 24 -2.79 -5.50 -7.14
CA GLU A 24 -2.67 -6.13 -8.47
C GLU A 24 -2.99 -5.17 -9.61
N GLU A 25 -4.08 -4.39 -9.49
CA GLU A 25 -4.46 -3.38 -10.50
C GLU A 25 -3.33 -2.37 -10.74
N HIS A 26 -2.56 -2.05 -9.70
CA HIS A 26 -1.50 -1.05 -9.73
C HIS A 26 -0.09 -1.66 -9.53
N ARG A 27 0.10 -2.96 -9.80
CA ARG A 27 1.33 -3.70 -9.45
C ARG A 27 2.60 -3.03 -9.98
N GLU A 28 2.61 -2.58 -11.24
CA GLU A 28 3.76 -1.89 -11.84
C GLU A 28 4.16 -0.61 -11.08
N LEU A 29 3.19 0.12 -10.52
CA LEU A 29 3.48 1.32 -9.71
C LEU A 29 4.14 0.93 -8.38
N PHE A 30 3.63 -0.12 -7.73
CA PHE A 30 4.20 -0.63 -6.48
C PHE A 30 5.61 -1.17 -6.68
N GLU A 31 5.88 -1.89 -7.77
CA GLU A 31 7.23 -2.36 -8.12
C GLU A 31 8.20 -1.20 -8.33
N ARG A 32 7.80 -0.18 -9.12
CA ARG A 32 8.60 1.02 -9.33
C ARG A 32 8.88 1.80 -8.04
N LEU A 33 7.91 1.83 -7.13
CA LEU A 33 8.07 2.44 -5.81
C LEU A 33 9.01 1.61 -4.92
N ALA A 34 8.89 0.28 -4.96
CA ALA A 34 9.73 -0.65 -4.20
C ALA A 34 11.20 -0.57 -4.63
N ASP A 35 11.46 -0.34 -5.93
CA ASP A 35 12.80 -0.19 -6.50
C ASP A 35 13.37 1.24 -6.37
N SER A 36 12.59 2.19 -5.84
CA SER A 36 13.03 3.57 -5.67
C SER A 36 13.87 3.78 -4.41
N ASP A 37 14.73 4.81 -4.39
CA ASP A 37 15.50 5.22 -3.20
C ASP A 37 14.65 6.07 -2.21
N LEU A 38 13.33 5.92 -2.25
CA LEU A 38 12.43 6.64 -1.36
C LEU A 38 12.35 5.96 0.00
N ARG A 39 12.28 6.74 1.09
CA ARG A 39 12.09 6.23 2.46
C ARG A 39 10.87 5.32 2.63
N PHE A 40 9.91 5.41 1.70
CA PHE A 40 8.66 4.67 1.73
C PHE A 40 8.65 3.42 0.84
N ALA A 41 9.73 3.16 0.08
CA ALA A 41 9.83 2.01 -0.83
C ALA A 41 9.55 0.67 -0.13
N LYS A 42 9.99 0.54 1.14
CA LYS A 42 9.71 -0.62 2.00
C LYS A 42 8.20 -0.92 2.16
N TYR A 43 7.34 0.09 2.16
CA TYR A 43 5.89 -0.12 2.30
C TYR A 43 5.29 -0.67 1.02
N ALA A 44 5.78 -0.21 -0.13
CA ALA A 44 5.37 -0.77 -1.43
C ALA A 44 5.83 -2.22 -1.56
N LYS A 45 7.06 -2.53 -1.13
CA LYS A 45 7.55 -3.92 -1.09
C LYS A 45 6.69 -4.81 -0.20
N ASN A 46 6.36 -4.36 1.02
CA ASN A 46 5.49 -5.12 1.92
C ASN A 46 4.08 -5.32 1.35
N ALA A 47 3.56 -4.34 0.58
CA ALA A 47 2.27 -4.47 -0.08
C ALA A 47 2.30 -5.56 -1.16
N LEU A 48 3.36 -5.60 -1.98
CA LEU A 48 3.56 -6.66 -2.97
C LEU A 48 3.68 -8.04 -2.30
N GLU A 49 4.51 -8.15 -1.25
CA GLU A 49 4.63 -9.39 -0.47
C GLU A 49 3.30 -9.82 0.15
N TYR A 50 2.46 -8.88 0.57
CA TYR A 50 1.13 -9.19 1.08
C TYR A 50 0.23 -9.79 -0.01
N ALA A 51 0.19 -9.17 -1.19
CA ALA A 51 -0.58 -9.66 -2.33
C ALA A 51 -0.13 -11.05 -2.78
N ASP A 52 1.18 -11.26 -2.95
CA ASP A 52 1.75 -12.56 -3.37
C ASP A 52 1.42 -13.71 -2.39
N ASN A 53 1.22 -13.41 -1.10
CA ASN A 53 0.90 -14.41 -0.07
C ASN A 53 -0.61 -14.69 0.08
N HIS A 54 -1.47 -13.95 -0.62
CA HIS A 54 -2.94 -14.03 -0.52
C HIS A 54 -3.63 -14.30 -1.88
N GLU A 55 -2.87 -14.66 -2.92
CA GLU A 55 -3.38 -15.34 -4.14
C GLU A 55 -3.86 -16.78 -3.85
#